data_AF-A0A954I0Z8-F1
#
_entry.id   AF-A0A954I0Z8-F1
#
_cell.length_a   1.000
_cell.length_b   1.000
_cell.length_c   1.000
_cell.angle_alpha   90.00
_cell.angle_beta   90.00
_cell.angle_gamma   90.00
#
_symmetry.space_group_name_H-M   'P 1'
#
loop_
_entity.id
_entity.type
_entity.pdbx_description
1 polymer ?
#
loop_
_entity_poly.entity_id
_entity_poly.type
_entity_poly.pdbx_seq_one_letter_code
_entity_poly.pdbx_strand_id
1 'polypeptide(L)'
;MPRYQSLDSWRGLAAILIVTFHSTLFVANETRLAEWKDSAGLDLANGLLLITARFWMAVPLFFVISGYCISASAVNSRVRSDGLSRYLARRLSRIYPPYWCALAVNSMAVWTAGWFGSRAFQSGAGEMPSPSQLDWTQWLGNLTLTESWRAQALGSRQLMQLPVAWTLCFEEQFYLIVGVILALAPRRLFVALAAVTFLVFMNSVSMNIAPVRMMGWNLNALQLRWHGTFAKRKFQNRLRMVYRQAK
;
A
#
# COMPACT_ATOMS: atom_id res chain seq x y z
N MET A 1 24.01 -9.86 15.37
CA MET A 1 24.20 -9.68 13.91
C MET A 1 24.70 -8.27 13.68
N PRO A 2 25.72 -8.05 12.82
CA PRO A 2 26.17 -6.71 12.47
C PRO A 2 25.00 -5.90 11.94
N ARG A 3 24.85 -4.65 12.41
CA ARG A 3 23.83 -3.74 11.90
C ARG A 3 24.31 -3.25 10.53
N TYR A 4 23.67 -3.72 9.46
CA TYR A 4 23.98 -3.26 8.11
C TYR A 4 23.47 -1.82 7.95
N GLN A 5 24.33 -0.85 8.23
CA GLN A 5 24.01 0.59 8.15
C GLN A 5 23.48 0.98 6.77
N SER A 6 23.97 0.33 5.70
CA SER A 6 23.47 0.53 4.33
C SER A 6 21.99 0.22 4.18
N LEU A 7 21.47 -0.83 4.83
CA LEU A 7 20.04 -1.18 4.78
C LEU A 7 19.19 -0.14 5.48
N ASP A 8 19.66 0.39 6.61
CA ASP A 8 18.95 1.46 7.31
C ASP A 8 18.89 2.74 6.45
N SER A 9 19.99 3.08 5.76
CA SER A 9 20.01 4.21 4.81
C SER A 9 19.03 4.04 3.65
N TRP A 10 18.97 2.84 3.05
CA TRP A 10 18.03 2.55 1.97
C TRP A 10 16.57 2.59 2.43
N ARG A 11 16.28 2.15 3.67
CA ARG A 11 14.94 2.29 4.26
C ARG A 11 14.57 3.75 4.50
N GLY A 12 15.52 4.56 4.98
CA GLY A 12 15.34 6.00 5.14
C GLY A 12 15.03 6.69 3.82
N LEU A 13 15.79 6.38 2.76
CA LEU A 13 15.54 6.90 1.42
C LEU A 13 14.15 6.48 0.91
N ALA A 14 13.81 5.19 1.01
CA ALA A 14 12.49 4.70 0.60
C ALA A 14 11.35 5.40 1.38
N ALA A 15 11.55 5.69 2.67
CA ALA A 15 10.58 6.42 3.49
C ALA A 15 10.38 7.87 3.00
N ILE A 16 11.45 8.57 2.62
CA ILE A 16 11.35 9.93 2.08
C ILE A 16 10.64 9.92 0.72
N LEU A 17 11.00 8.97 -0.15
CA LEU A 17 10.36 8.82 -1.47
C LEU A 17 8.86 8.55 -1.34
N ILE A 18 8.45 7.67 -0.42
CA ILE A 18 7.03 7.34 -0.24
C ILE A 18 6.24 8.49 0.38
N VAL A 19 6.82 9.23 1.33
CA VAL A 19 6.17 10.44 1.89
C VAL A 19 5.99 11.48 0.81
N THR A 20 7.02 11.71 -0.01
CA THR A 20 6.98 12.67 -1.13
C THR A 20 5.93 12.27 -2.17
N PHE A 21 5.82 10.97 -2.47
CA PHE A 21 4.79 10.42 -3.34
C PHE A 21 3.38 10.69 -2.81
N HIS A 22 3.13 10.39 -1.53
CA HIS A 22 1.81 10.62 -0.93
C HIS A 22 1.47 12.11 -0.89
N SER A 23 2.42 12.97 -0.51
CA SER A 23 2.24 14.43 -0.56
C SER A 23 1.88 14.91 -1.97
N THR A 24 2.52 14.35 -3.00
CA THR A 24 2.21 14.66 -4.41
C THR A 24 0.78 14.30 -4.75
N LEU A 25 0.28 13.14 -4.29
CA LEU A 25 -1.10 12.71 -4.54
C LEU A 25 -2.14 13.55 -3.83
N PHE A 26 -1.86 13.97 -2.60
CA PHE A 26 -2.75 14.89 -1.87
C PHE A 26 -2.80 16.28 -2.51
N VAL A 27 -1.68 16.75 -3.08
CA VAL A 27 -1.60 18.05 -3.75
C VAL A 27 -2.22 18.01 -5.15
N ALA A 28 -2.10 16.90 -5.89
CA ALA A 28 -2.61 16.72 -7.24
C ALA A 28 -4.12 16.41 -7.30
N ASN A 29 -4.93 17.05 -6.45
CA ASN A 29 -6.39 16.90 -6.47
C ASN A 29 -6.99 17.31 -7.83
N GLU A 30 -8.18 16.76 -8.14
CA GLU A 30 -8.81 16.84 -9.48
C GLU A 30 -8.97 18.26 -10.03
N THR A 31 -9.11 19.26 -9.15
CA THR A 31 -9.21 20.69 -9.47
C THR A 31 -7.89 21.24 -10.02
N ARG A 32 -6.75 20.93 -9.39
CA ARG A 32 -5.43 21.35 -9.89
C ARG A 32 -5.03 20.62 -11.18
N LEU A 33 -5.35 19.33 -11.30
CA LEU A 33 -5.17 18.60 -12.56
C LEU A 33 -6.00 19.15 -13.73
N ALA A 34 -7.10 19.87 -13.47
CA ALA A 34 -7.90 20.52 -14.50
C ALA A 34 -7.33 21.89 -14.90
N GLU A 35 -6.94 22.71 -13.92
CA GLU A 35 -6.26 23.99 -14.13
C GLU A 35 -4.91 23.82 -14.86
N TRP A 36 -4.19 22.73 -14.60
CA TRP A 36 -2.87 22.46 -15.19
C TRP A 36 -2.91 22.00 -16.65
N LYS A 37 -4.06 21.55 -17.16
CA LYS A 37 -4.21 21.16 -18.58
C LYS A 37 -4.20 22.35 -19.52
N ASP A 38 -4.66 23.51 -19.03
CA ASP A 38 -4.74 24.73 -19.82
C ASP A 38 -3.43 25.51 -19.79
N SER A 39 -2.54 25.20 -18.84
CA SER A 39 -1.17 25.73 -18.75
C SER A 39 -0.21 24.95 -19.65
N ALA A 40 -0.11 25.32 -20.93
CA ALA A 40 0.70 24.65 -21.96
C ALA A 40 2.24 24.73 -21.78
N GLY A 41 2.76 24.99 -20.57
CA GLY A 41 4.19 25.16 -20.27
C GLY A 41 4.83 23.99 -19.49
N LEU A 42 6.03 23.59 -19.90
CA LEU A 42 6.94 22.77 -19.09
C LEU A 42 7.52 23.61 -17.95
N ASP A 43 6.68 23.92 -16.96
CA ASP A 43 7.10 24.58 -15.73
C ASP A 43 7.89 23.60 -14.82
N LEU A 44 8.86 24.12 -14.06
CA LEU A 44 9.66 23.34 -13.11
C LEU A 44 8.76 22.57 -12.13
N ALA A 45 7.65 23.18 -11.71
CA ALA A 45 6.65 22.53 -10.87
C ALA A 45 6.05 21.28 -11.53
N ASN A 46 5.72 21.34 -12.83
CA ASN A 46 5.18 20.21 -13.59
C ASN A 46 6.23 19.09 -13.74
N GLY A 47 7.48 19.44 -14.02
CA GLY A 47 8.59 18.48 -14.07
C GLY A 47 8.80 17.74 -12.75
N LEU A 48 8.82 18.48 -11.63
CA LEU A 48 8.96 17.91 -10.29
C LEU A 48 7.82 16.96 -9.94
N LEU A 49 6.57 17.35 -10.23
CA LEU A 49 5.40 16.52 -9.96
C LEU A 49 5.39 15.22 -10.78
N LEU A 50 5.82 15.25 -12.04
CA LEU A 50 5.94 14.05 -12.87
C LEU A 50 6.99 13.09 -12.30
N ILE A 51 8.07 13.61 -11.73
CA ILE A 51 9.12 12.81 -11.08
C ILE A 51 8.60 12.23 -9.77
N THR A 52 8.03 13.06 -8.88
CA THR A 52 7.57 12.61 -7.57
C THR A 52 6.37 11.67 -7.67
N ALA A 53 5.54 11.77 -8.71
CA ALA A 53 4.49 10.81 -9.01
C ALA A 53 5.03 9.41 -9.35
N ARG A 54 6.31 9.27 -9.71
CA ARG A 54 6.97 7.97 -9.99
C ARG A 54 7.62 7.36 -8.74
N PHE A 55 7.62 8.05 -7.62
CA PHE A 55 8.20 7.55 -6.36
C PHE A 55 7.39 6.43 -5.71
N TRP A 56 6.26 6.02 -6.29
CA TRP A 56 5.58 4.77 -5.95
C TRP A 56 6.50 3.54 -6.02
N MET A 57 7.58 3.58 -6.82
CA MET A 57 8.62 2.55 -6.86
C MET A 57 9.34 2.33 -5.52
N ALA A 58 9.20 3.24 -4.56
CA ALA A 58 9.68 3.03 -3.19
C ALA A 58 8.97 1.86 -2.48
N VAL A 59 7.73 1.54 -2.86
CA VAL A 59 6.98 0.41 -2.30
C VAL A 59 7.64 -0.95 -2.60
N PRO A 60 7.89 -1.32 -3.88
CA PRO A 60 8.61 -2.56 -4.18
C PRO A 60 10.03 -2.58 -3.58
N LEU A 61 10.70 -1.43 -3.48
CA LEU A 61 11.99 -1.35 -2.79
C LEU A 61 11.87 -1.72 -1.29
N PHE A 62 10.84 -1.24 -0.59
CA PHE A 62 10.56 -1.66 0.79
C PHE A 62 10.32 -3.16 0.92
N PHE A 63 9.58 -3.77 -0.02
CA PHE A 63 9.35 -5.21 -0.02
C PHE A 63 10.65 -6.01 -0.22
N VAL A 64 11.55 -5.58 -1.11
CA VAL A 64 12.85 -6.23 -1.31
C VAL A 64 13.70 -6.16 -0.05
N ILE A 65 13.82 -4.98 0.56
CA ILE A 65 14.60 -4.79 1.79
C ILE A 65 13.99 -5.60 2.94
N SER A 66 12.67 -5.58 3.07
CA SER A 66 11.95 -6.37 4.06
C SER A 66 12.24 -7.85 3.85
N GLY A 67 12.01 -8.40 2.65
CA GLY A 67 12.25 -9.81 2.33
C GLY A 67 13.66 -10.31 2.67
N TYR A 68 14.68 -9.48 2.42
CA TYR A 68 16.05 -9.76 2.87
C TYR A 68 16.13 -9.85 4.42
N CYS A 69 15.60 -8.86 5.14
CA CYS A 69 15.57 -8.84 6.61
C CYS A 69 14.77 -10.02 7.20
N ILE A 70 13.65 -10.39 6.57
CA ILE A 70 12.83 -11.54 6.96
C ILE A 70 13.66 -12.82 6.86
N SER A 71 14.27 -13.04 5.70
CA SER A 71 15.07 -14.23 5.38
C SER A 71 16.30 -14.34 6.28
N ALA A 72 17.06 -13.25 6.45
CA ALA A 72 18.24 -13.22 7.31
C ALA A 72 17.89 -13.58 8.77
N SER A 73 16.81 -13.03 9.30
CA SER A 73 16.37 -13.36 10.67
C SER A 73 15.73 -14.75 10.76
N ALA A 74 15.16 -15.29 9.68
CA ALA A 74 14.70 -16.67 9.63
C ALA A 74 15.87 -17.66 9.70
N VAL A 75 16.94 -17.41 8.93
CA VAL A 75 18.20 -18.18 9.01
C VAL A 75 18.79 -18.11 10.41
N ASN A 76 18.84 -16.92 11.02
CA ASN A 76 19.33 -16.78 12.40
C ASN A 76 18.50 -17.59 13.41
N SER A 77 17.17 -17.57 13.25
CA SER A 77 16.26 -18.29 14.15
C SER A 77 16.40 -19.80 13.98
N ARG A 78 16.62 -20.27 12.74
CA ARG A 78 16.97 -21.67 12.46
C ARG A 78 18.27 -22.09 13.12
N VAL A 79 19.33 -21.26 13.04
CA VAL A 79 20.64 -21.58 13.66
C VAL A 79 20.55 -21.63 15.18
N ARG A 80 19.74 -20.74 15.78
CA ARG A 80 19.52 -20.69 17.24
C ARG A 80 18.46 -21.68 17.74
N SER A 81 17.84 -22.44 16.84
CA SER A 81 16.69 -23.31 17.15
C SER A 81 15.56 -22.58 17.89
N ASP A 82 15.35 -21.30 17.56
CA ASP A 82 14.26 -20.52 18.13
C ASP A 82 12.93 -21.06 17.60
N GLY A 83 12.00 -21.40 18.50
CA GLY A 83 10.64 -21.80 18.12
C GLY A 83 9.83 -20.68 17.44
N LEU A 84 8.75 -21.07 16.77
CA LEU A 84 7.81 -20.19 16.06
C LEU A 84 7.37 -18.98 16.89
N SER A 85 6.96 -19.23 18.13
CA SER A 85 6.46 -18.19 19.05
C SER A 85 7.51 -17.12 19.34
N ARG A 86 8.76 -17.52 19.56
CA ARG A 86 9.87 -16.58 19.85
C ARG A 86 10.27 -15.77 18.60
N TYR A 87 10.21 -16.38 17.42
CA TYR A 87 10.40 -15.68 16.15
C TYR A 87 9.33 -14.60 15.95
N LEU A 88 8.05 -14.97 16.06
CA LEU A 88 6.92 -14.05 15.87
C LEU A 88 6.89 -12.98 16.95
N ALA A 89 7.05 -13.33 18.23
CA ALA A 89 6.97 -12.38 19.34
C ALA A 89 7.94 -11.19 19.18
N ARG A 90 9.20 -11.44 18.80
CA ARG A 90 10.19 -10.37 18.57
C ARG A 90 9.81 -9.41 17.44
N ARG A 91 9.03 -9.89 16.48
CA ARG A 91 8.63 -9.11 15.31
C ARG A 91 7.36 -8.34 15.58
N LEU A 92 6.36 -9.00 16.17
CA LEU A 92 5.11 -8.37 16.59
C LEU A 92 5.40 -7.26 17.61
N SER A 93 6.29 -7.50 18.59
CA SER A 93 6.68 -6.50 19.58
C SER A 93 7.38 -5.27 18.99
N ARG A 94 7.92 -5.36 17.78
CA ARG A 94 8.57 -4.24 17.08
C ARG A 94 7.60 -3.46 16.20
N ILE A 95 6.61 -4.16 15.62
CA ILE A 95 5.71 -3.61 14.61
C ILE A 95 4.46 -3.01 15.24
N TYR A 96 3.85 -3.74 16.19
CA TYR A 96 2.55 -3.40 16.74
C TYR A 96 2.56 -2.11 17.58
N PRO A 97 3.55 -1.84 18.46
CA PRO A 97 3.55 -0.60 19.23
C PRO A 97 3.54 0.68 18.38
N PRO A 98 4.47 0.89 17.41
CA PRO A 98 4.40 2.08 16.57
C PRO A 98 3.17 2.10 15.67
N TYR A 99 2.70 0.94 15.21
CA TYR A 99 1.49 0.84 14.41
C TYR A 99 0.24 1.28 15.18
N TRP A 100 0.04 0.79 16.40
CA TRP A 100 -1.09 1.16 17.25
C TRP A 100 -1.08 2.66 17.59
N CYS A 101 0.09 3.24 17.85
CA CYS A 101 0.22 4.69 18.00
C CYS A 101 -0.25 5.43 16.75
N ALA A 102 0.21 5.02 15.56
CA ALA A 102 -0.19 5.65 14.30
C ALA A 102 -1.69 5.48 14.02
N LEU A 103 -2.25 4.29 14.28
CA LEU A 103 -3.67 3.99 14.13
C LEU A 103 -4.51 4.85 15.07
N ALA A 104 -4.11 4.99 16.34
CA ALA A 104 -4.81 5.80 17.33
C ALA A 104 -4.78 7.29 16.95
N VAL A 105 -3.60 7.81 16.60
CA VAL A 105 -3.44 9.21 16.15
C VAL A 105 -4.30 9.49 14.93
N ASN A 106 -4.27 8.60 13.94
CA ASN A 106 -5.08 8.73 12.73
C ASN A 106 -6.59 8.69 13.04
N SER A 107 -7.02 7.72 13.86
CA SER A 107 -8.43 7.60 14.26
C SER A 107 -8.91 8.84 15.01
N MET A 108 -8.09 9.37 15.92
CA MET A 108 -8.37 10.60 16.64
C MET A 108 -8.45 11.80 15.71
N ALA A 109 -7.52 11.94 14.76
CA ALA A 109 -7.51 13.03 13.79
C ALA A 109 -8.76 13.02 12.88
N VAL A 110 -9.18 11.84 12.40
CA VAL A 110 -10.40 11.71 11.59
C VAL A 110 -11.64 12.01 12.42
N TRP A 111 -11.70 11.53 13.67
CA TRP A 111 -12.83 11.77 14.57
C TRP A 111 -12.98 13.25 14.92
N THR A 112 -11.88 13.92 15.29
CA THR A 112 -11.91 15.36 15.61
C THR A 112 -12.27 16.20 14.39
N ALA A 113 -11.75 15.89 13.21
CA ALA A 113 -12.14 16.59 11.98
C ALA A 113 -13.64 16.44 11.68
N GLY A 114 -14.18 15.23 11.87
CA GLY A 114 -15.62 14.98 11.73
C GLY A 114 -16.46 15.77 12.75
N TRP A 115 -15.98 15.92 13.99
CA TRP A 115 -16.62 16.73 15.02
C TRP A 115 -16.74 18.21 14.60
N PHE A 116 -15.72 18.75 13.94
CA PHE A 116 -15.75 20.11 13.37
C PHE A 116 -16.46 20.20 12.01
N GLY A 117 -17.15 19.14 11.57
CA GLY A 117 -17.85 19.10 10.27
C GLY A 117 -16.92 19.04 9.05
N SER A 118 -15.61 18.87 9.25
CA SER A 118 -14.64 18.79 8.17
C SER A 118 -14.68 17.41 7.51
N ARG A 119 -14.78 17.40 6.18
CA ARG A 119 -14.67 16.19 5.35
C ARG A 119 -13.27 16.03 4.73
N ALA A 120 -12.27 16.75 5.22
CA ALA A 120 -10.91 16.74 4.66
C ALA A 120 -10.31 15.31 4.54
N PHE A 121 -10.60 14.43 5.50
CA PHE A 121 -10.15 13.04 5.50
C PHE A 121 -11.10 12.08 4.76
N GLN A 122 -12.30 12.54 4.39
CA GLN A 122 -13.36 11.73 3.77
C GLN A 122 -13.47 11.95 2.25
N SER A 123 -12.55 12.72 1.66
CA SER A 123 -12.53 13.01 0.22
C SER A 123 -11.12 12.95 -0.35
N GLY A 124 -10.93 12.27 -1.49
CA GLY A 124 -9.67 12.32 -2.27
C GLY A 124 -8.92 10.99 -2.40
N ALA A 125 -7.64 11.04 -2.78
CA ALA A 125 -6.83 9.85 -3.04
C ALA A 125 -6.45 9.03 -1.78
N GLY A 126 -6.83 9.51 -0.60
CA GLY A 126 -6.56 8.88 0.70
C GLY A 126 -7.76 8.96 1.63
N GLU A 127 -8.95 8.65 1.14
CA GLU A 127 -10.17 8.59 1.96
C GLU A 127 -9.97 7.65 3.16
N MET A 128 -10.12 8.22 4.35
CA MET A 128 -10.04 7.53 5.61
C MET A 128 -11.47 7.36 6.12
N PRO A 129 -11.93 6.11 6.33
CA PRO A 129 -13.26 5.89 6.90
C PRO A 129 -13.34 6.53 8.28
N SER A 130 -14.54 6.99 8.64
CA SER A 130 -14.75 7.49 9.99
C SER A 130 -14.68 6.32 10.98
N PRO A 131 -14.06 6.47 12.16
CA PRO A 131 -14.02 5.44 13.19
C PRO A 131 -15.40 4.83 13.54
N SER A 132 -16.48 5.61 13.39
CA SER A 132 -17.85 5.18 13.65
C SER A 132 -18.45 4.29 12.55
N GLN A 133 -17.83 4.22 11.38
CA GLN A 133 -18.27 3.37 10.26
C GLN A 133 -17.70 1.95 10.33
N LEU A 134 -16.73 1.70 11.21
CA LEU A 134 -16.08 0.40 11.34
C LEU A 134 -16.85 -0.49 12.31
N ASP A 135 -17.26 -1.66 11.81
CA ASP A 135 -17.79 -2.72 12.66
C ASP A 135 -16.69 -3.33 13.52
N TRP A 136 -17.06 -4.05 14.59
CA TRP A 136 -16.10 -4.67 15.50
C TRP A 136 -15.13 -5.63 14.78
N THR A 137 -15.58 -6.33 13.73
CA THR A 137 -14.71 -7.23 12.95
C THR A 137 -13.68 -6.45 12.13
N GLN A 138 -14.03 -5.27 11.63
CA GLN A 138 -13.12 -4.37 10.94
C GLN A 138 -12.15 -3.71 11.91
N TRP A 139 -12.59 -3.36 13.12
CA TRP A 139 -11.70 -2.91 14.18
C TRP A 139 -10.67 -3.97 14.55
N LEU A 140 -11.12 -5.22 14.74
CA LEU A 140 -10.21 -6.35 14.96
C LEU A 140 -9.25 -6.50 13.76
N GLY A 141 -9.79 -6.40 12.55
CA GLY A 141 -9.06 -6.35 11.27
C GLY A 141 -7.91 -5.36 11.28
N ASN A 142 -8.20 -4.12 11.64
CA ASN A 142 -7.23 -3.04 11.69
C ASN A 142 -6.23 -3.27 12.84
N LEU A 143 -6.69 -3.52 14.06
CA LEU A 143 -5.83 -3.69 15.24
C LEU A 143 -4.81 -4.82 15.11
N THR A 144 -5.15 -5.86 14.36
CA THR A 144 -4.30 -7.04 14.14
C THR A 144 -3.66 -7.07 12.75
N LEU A 145 -3.72 -5.98 11.97
CA LEU A 145 -3.17 -5.92 10.60
C LEU A 145 -3.71 -7.00 9.65
N THR A 146 -4.88 -7.51 9.97
CA THR A 146 -5.58 -8.59 9.29
C THR A 146 -6.65 -8.12 8.31
N GLU A 147 -6.95 -6.83 8.25
CA GLU A 147 -8.06 -6.29 7.45
C GLU A 147 -8.03 -6.73 5.98
N SER A 148 -6.83 -6.85 5.39
CA SER A 148 -6.65 -7.32 4.00
C SER A 148 -7.19 -8.73 3.76
N TRP A 149 -6.93 -9.68 4.67
CA TRP A 149 -7.42 -11.05 4.52
C TRP A 149 -8.86 -11.20 5.02
N ARG A 150 -9.32 -10.32 5.91
CA ARG A 150 -10.62 -10.43 6.58
C ARG A 150 -11.70 -10.09 5.58
N ALA A 151 -11.48 -9.01 4.83
CA ALA A 151 -12.33 -8.61 3.73
C ALA A 151 -12.48 -9.74 2.69
N GLN A 152 -11.39 -10.43 2.36
CA GLN A 152 -11.38 -11.54 1.40
C GLN A 152 -12.09 -12.79 1.94
N ALA A 153 -11.77 -13.20 3.17
CA ALA A 153 -12.31 -14.41 3.78
C ALA A 153 -13.82 -14.29 4.10
N LEU A 154 -14.27 -13.11 4.54
CA LEU A 154 -15.67 -12.86 4.89
C LEU A 154 -16.49 -12.27 3.72
N GLY A 155 -15.87 -12.02 2.56
CA GLY A 155 -16.54 -11.37 1.42
C GLY A 155 -17.09 -9.98 1.75
N SER A 156 -16.49 -9.28 2.70
CA SER A 156 -16.99 -8.01 3.24
C SER A 156 -16.13 -6.82 2.77
N ARG A 157 -16.65 -5.59 2.93
CA ARG A 157 -15.92 -4.39 2.53
C ARG A 157 -14.63 -4.24 3.34
N GLN A 158 -13.52 -4.01 2.63
CA GLN A 158 -12.23 -3.68 3.22
C GLN A 158 -12.24 -2.21 3.64
N LEU A 159 -12.26 -1.94 4.94
CA LEU A 159 -12.21 -0.59 5.51
C LEU A 159 -10.96 -0.46 6.37
N MET A 160 -9.90 0.05 5.77
CA MET A 160 -8.65 0.33 6.46
C MET A 160 -8.70 1.73 7.06
N GLN A 161 -8.70 1.82 8.38
CA GLN A 161 -8.67 3.10 9.09
C GLN A 161 -7.38 3.86 8.78
N LEU A 162 -6.26 3.14 8.64
CA LEU A 162 -4.98 3.68 8.20
C LEU A 162 -4.64 3.10 6.82
N PRO A 163 -5.00 3.76 5.70
CA PRO A 163 -4.85 3.20 4.36
C PRO A 163 -3.41 2.80 4.02
N VAL A 164 -2.42 3.57 4.48
CA VAL A 164 -1.00 3.31 4.25
C VAL A 164 -0.48 2.03 4.91
N ALA A 165 -1.23 1.45 5.86
CA ALA A 165 -0.86 0.22 6.57
C ALA A 165 -0.99 -1.05 5.71
N TRP A 166 -1.56 -0.96 4.49
CA TRP A 166 -1.77 -2.11 3.62
C TRP A 166 -0.49 -2.92 3.36
N THR A 167 0.67 -2.25 3.22
CA THR A 167 1.97 -2.92 3.03
C THR A 167 2.40 -3.69 4.27
N LEU A 168 2.07 -3.18 5.46
CA LEU A 168 2.37 -3.80 6.73
C LEU A 168 1.54 -5.07 6.96
N CYS A 169 0.28 -5.09 6.51
CA CYS A 169 -0.55 -6.30 6.50
C CYS A 169 0.10 -7.42 5.68
N PHE A 170 0.68 -7.09 4.52
CA PHE A 170 1.42 -8.08 3.72
C PHE A 170 2.72 -8.50 4.41
N GLU A 171 3.45 -7.58 5.05
CA GLU A 171 4.66 -7.90 5.80
C GLU A 171 4.38 -8.91 6.93
N GLU A 172 3.28 -8.74 7.66
CA GLU A 172 2.83 -9.69 8.68
C GLU A 172 2.56 -11.09 8.12
N GLN A 173 1.87 -11.18 6.99
CA GLN A 173 1.62 -12.47 6.32
C GLN A 173 2.92 -13.17 5.94
N PHE A 174 3.92 -12.44 5.46
CA PHE A 174 5.24 -13.01 5.19
C PHE A 174 5.91 -13.54 6.46
N TYR A 175 5.78 -12.84 7.60
CA TYR A 175 6.31 -13.35 8.87
C TYR A 175 5.60 -14.63 9.32
N LEU A 176 4.28 -14.71 9.17
CA LEU A 176 3.52 -15.90 9.50
C LEU A 176 3.94 -17.09 8.63
N ILE A 177 3.99 -16.91 7.30
CA ILE A 177 4.39 -17.96 6.34
C ILE A 177 5.81 -18.45 6.66
N VAL A 178 6.77 -17.54 6.84
CA VAL A 178 8.16 -17.89 7.16
C VAL A 178 8.25 -18.59 8.51
N GLY A 179 7.49 -18.14 9.51
CA GLY A 179 7.39 -18.79 10.80
C GLY A 179 6.88 -20.23 10.69
N VAL A 180 5.79 -20.45 9.97
CA VAL A 180 5.22 -21.79 9.73
C VAL A 180 6.24 -22.70 9.02
N ILE A 181 6.93 -22.18 8.00
CA ILE A 181 7.99 -22.93 7.31
C ILE A 181 9.14 -23.29 8.27
N LEU A 182 9.55 -22.38 9.15
CA LEU A 182 10.58 -22.66 10.16
C LEU A 182 10.13 -23.73 11.16
N ALA A 183 8.85 -23.79 11.50
CA ALA A 183 8.32 -24.81 12.40
C ALA A 183 8.24 -26.20 11.73
N LEU A 184 7.76 -26.26 10.48
CA LEU A 184 7.46 -27.53 9.79
C LEU A 184 8.66 -28.08 8.99
N ALA A 185 9.45 -27.21 8.38
CA ALA A 185 10.50 -27.60 7.44
C ALA A 185 11.78 -26.74 7.59
N PRO A 186 12.36 -26.61 8.80
CA PRO A 186 13.50 -25.72 9.05
C PRO A 186 14.71 -26.04 8.15
N ARG A 187 14.96 -27.32 7.85
CA ARG A 187 16.08 -27.74 6.98
C ARG A 187 15.88 -27.39 5.50
N ARG A 188 14.63 -27.22 5.05
CA ARG A 188 14.25 -26.94 3.66
C ARG A 188 13.72 -25.52 3.48
N LEU A 189 14.07 -24.59 4.38
CA LEU A 189 13.59 -23.20 4.38
C LEU A 189 13.61 -22.56 2.99
N PHE A 190 14.75 -22.55 2.30
CA PHE A 190 14.87 -21.90 0.99
C PHE A 190 14.05 -22.59 -0.11
N VAL A 191 13.97 -23.93 -0.07
CA VAL A 191 13.15 -24.70 -1.02
C VAL A 191 11.67 -24.39 -0.81
N ALA A 192 11.23 -24.34 0.46
CA ALA A 192 9.85 -23.99 0.80
C ALA A 192 9.52 -22.54 0.41
N LEU A 193 10.43 -21.58 0.63
CA LEU A 193 10.25 -20.19 0.20
C LEU A 193 10.20 -20.06 -1.33
N ALA A 194 11.05 -20.78 -2.05
CA ALA A 194 11.01 -20.83 -3.50
C ALA A 194 9.70 -21.44 -4.01
N ALA A 195 9.22 -22.52 -3.38
CA ALA A 195 7.94 -23.14 -3.70
C ALA A 195 6.76 -22.18 -3.45
N VAL A 196 6.71 -21.50 -2.31
CA VAL A 196 5.69 -20.47 -2.03
C VAL A 196 5.74 -19.36 -3.07
N THR A 197 6.93 -18.87 -3.41
CA THR A 197 7.09 -17.81 -4.44
C THR A 197 6.60 -18.29 -5.79
N PHE A 198 6.96 -19.52 -6.19
CA PHE A 198 6.50 -20.13 -7.42
C PHE A 198 4.98 -20.31 -7.45
N LEU A 199 4.38 -20.78 -6.36
CA LEU A 199 2.92 -20.93 -6.26
C LEU A 199 2.19 -19.58 -6.34
N VAL A 200 2.70 -18.55 -5.67
CA VAL A 200 2.15 -17.19 -5.75
C VAL A 200 2.27 -16.64 -7.18
N PHE A 201 3.42 -16.85 -7.82
CA PHE A 201 3.64 -16.46 -9.21
C PHE A 201 2.70 -17.21 -10.16
N MET A 202 2.57 -18.53 -10.01
CA MET A 202 1.66 -19.35 -10.81
C MET A 202 0.20 -18.96 -10.59
N ASN A 203 -0.21 -18.68 -9.35
CA ASN A 203 -1.55 -18.17 -9.07
C ASN A 203 -1.78 -16.82 -9.76
N SER A 204 -0.80 -15.91 -9.70
CA SER A 204 -0.85 -14.61 -10.37
C SER A 204 -0.96 -14.75 -11.89
N VAL A 205 -0.17 -15.64 -12.50
CA VAL A 205 -0.20 -15.95 -13.94
C VAL A 205 -1.51 -16.64 -14.33
N SER A 206 -1.99 -17.59 -13.53
CA SER A 206 -3.24 -18.33 -13.79
C SER A 206 -4.48 -17.43 -13.72
N MET A 207 -4.44 -16.41 -12.85
CA MET A 207 -5.43 -15.34 -12.80
C MET A 207 -5.33 -14.35 -13.99
N ASN A 208 -4.41 -14.58 -14.94
CA ASN A 208 -4.25 -13.98 -16.27
C ASN A 208 -4.84 -12.57 -16.47
N ILE A 209 -3.96 -11.57 -16.64
CA ILE A 209 -4.20 -10.37 -17.46
C ILE A 209 -5.44 -9.52 -17.05
N ALA A 210 -5.93 -9.67 -15.83
CA ALA A 210 -6.52 -8.55 -15.13
C ALA A 210 -5.34 -7.76 -14.55
N PRO A 211 -5.11 -6.50 -14.95
CA PRO A 211 -4.04 -5.68 -14.40
C PRO A 211 -4.04 -5.82 -12.89
N VAL A 212 -2.92 -6.34 -12.36
CA VAL A 212 -2.73 -6.67 -10.95
C VAL A 212 -3.27 -5.50 -10.14
N ARG A 213 -4.49 -5.63 -9.64
CA ARG A 213 -5.07 -4.71 -8.68
C ARG A 213 -4.27 -5.00 -7.42
N MET A 214 -3.13 -4.34 -7.27
CA MET A 214 -2.41 -4.31 -6.01
C MET A 214 -3.44 -3.90 -4.97
N MET A 215 -3.78 -4.81 -4.05
CA MET A 215 -5.07 -4.85 -3.37
C MET A 215 -5.28 -3.74 -2.31
N GLY A 216 -4.44 -2.70 -2.32
CA GLY A 216 -4.68 -1.43 -1.64
C GLY A 216 -4.79 -0.23 -2.59
N TRP A 217 -4.39 -0.37 -3.85
CA TRP A 217 -4.27 0.69 -4.84
C TRP A 217 -4.64 0.12 -6.20
N ASN A 218 -5.85 0.42 -6.67
CA ASN A 218 -6.19 0.19 -8.07
C ASN A 218 -5.30 1.14 -8.89
N LEU A 219 -4.13 0.66 -9.32
CA LEU A 219 -3.19 1.42 -10.17
C LEU A 219 -3.88 1.86 -11.45
N ASN A 220 -4.90 1.11 -11.89
CA ASN A 220 -5.83 1.53 -12.92
C ASN A 220 -6.89 2.52 -12.49
N ALA A 221 -7.27 2.68 -11.22
CA ALA A 221 -8.12 3.80 -10.83
C ALA A 221 -7.32 5.11 -10.87
N LEU A 222 -6.03 5.08 -10.51
CA LEU A 222 -5.14 6.23 -10.68
C LEU A 222 -4.77 6.43 -12.14
N GLN A 223 -4.31 5.40 -12.87
CA GLN A 223 -4.03 5.48 -14.31
C GLN A 223 -5.28 5.64 -15.19
N LEU A 224 -6.48 5.10 -14.88
CA LEU A 224 -7.74 5.44 -15.57
C LEU A 224 -8.35 6.75 -15.06
N ARG A 225 -8.12 7.25 -13.84
CA ARG A 225 -8.42 8.67 -13.57
C ARG A 225 -7.48 9.57 -14.37
N TRP A 226 -6.23 9.15 -14.56
CA TRP A 226 -5.22 9.88 -15.34
C TRP A 226 -5.39 9.74 -16.86
N HIS A 227 -5.87 8.59 -17.38
CA HIS A 227 -6.07 8.30 -18.82
C HIS A 227 -7.55 8.17 -19.24
N GLY A 228 -8.40 7.58 -18.41
CA GLY A 228 -9.82 7.29 -18.69
C GLY A 228 -10.74 8.52 -18.61
N THR A 229 -10.40 9.52 -17.80
CA THR A 229 -11.07 10.85 -17.84
C THR A 229 -10.58 11.70 -19.02
N PHE A 230 -9.43 11.35 -19.60
CA PHE A 230 -8.77 12.11 -20.67
C PHE A 230 -9.20 11.68 -22.08
N ALA A 231 -9.38 10.38 -22.33
CA ALA A 231 -9.76 9.89 -23.66
C ALA A 231 -11.26 10.07 -23.95
N LYS A 232 -12.14 9.78 -22.98
CA LYS A 232 -13.60 9.83 -23.20
C LYS A 232 -14.15 11.23 -23.41
N ARG A 233 -13.69 12.24 -22.64
CA ARG A 233 -14.18 13.64 -22.78
C ARG A 233 -13.68 14.32 -24.05
N LYS A 234 -12.44 14.09 -24.46
CA LYS A 234 -11.87 14.71 -25.69
C LYS A 234 -12.50 14.13 -26.96
N PHE A 235 -12.83 12.84 -26.97
CA PHE A 235 -13.53 12.18 -28.09
C PHE A 235 -15.01 12.61 -28.17
N GLN A 236 -15.74 12.64 -27.04
CA GLN A 236 -17.14 13.07 -27.03
C GLN A 236 -17.33 14.55 -27.36
N ASN A 237 -16.42 15.44 -26.94
CA ASN A 237 -16.51 16.87 -27.27
C ASN A 237 -16.13 17.16 -28.73
N ARG A 238 -15.18 16.41 -29.33
CA ARG A 238 -14.91 16.51 -30.77
C ARG A 238 -16.09 16.02 -31.61
N LEU A 239 -16.73 14.92 -31.23
CA LEU A 239 -17.94 14.43 -31.91
C LEU A 239 -19.11 15.43 -31.83
N ARG A 240 -19.30 16.10 -30.69
CA ARG A 240 -20.34 17.14 -30.53
C ARG A 240 -20.07 18.42 -31.32
N MET A 241 -18.81 18.81 -31.50
CA MET A 241 -18.45 19.96 -32.36
C MET A 241 -18.64 19.64 -33.84
N VAL A 242 -18.23 18.45 -34.29
CA VAL A 242 -18.44 18.00 -35.67
C VAL A 242 -19.94 17.89 -36.00
N TYR A 243 -20.76 17.40 -35.06
CA TYR A 243 -22.21 17.30 -35.25
C TYR A 243 -22.94 18.65 -35.22
N ARG A 244 -22.33 19.70 -34.64
CA ARG A 244 -22.88 21.07 -34.62
C ARG A 244 -22.46 21.91 -35.84
N GLN A 245 -21.40 21.53 -36.54
CA GLN A 245 -20.98 22.16 -37.80
C GLN A 245 -21.60 21.51 -39.04
N ALA A 246 -22.20 20.33 -38.88
CA ALA A 246 -22.93 19.61 -39.93
C ALA A 246 -24.45 19.92 -39.94
N LYS A 247 -24.87 21.00 -39.26
CA LYS A 247 -26.24 21.48 -39.19
C LYS A 247 -26.24 22.99 -39.35
#